data_AF-A0A3C0ILB5-F1
#
_entry.id   AF-A0A3C0ILB5-F1
#
_cell.length_a   1.000
_cell.length_b   1.000
_cell.length_c   1.000
_cell.angle_alpha   90.00
_cell.angle_beta   90.00
_cell.angle_gamma   90.00
#
_symmetry.space_group_name_H-M   'P 1'
#
loop_
_entity.id
_entity.type
_entity.pdbx_description
1 polymer ?
#
loop_
_entity_poly.entity_id
_entity_poly.type
_entity_poly.pdbx_seq_one_letter_code
_entity_poly.pdbx_strand_id
1 'polypeptide(L)'
;VVDGTDLGDAMADAGVAHDIGMEASSITGEKVGVPSSNDIVQDLTYVVILKDFGAGADKTIPKPANYTPTEFDGACTNYYIDTTRKAPNVDAQKMLDYGKLPNGKYMINWPGYGNDYYVNNIRMNAAERAASLQAAKEQTLRFVYFIQHQLGFKHLGIATDEFPTADGFPLVPYYRESRRAKGLVRFNLNHLAQPYNSTLYRTGIAVGDYPIDHHHKKNSAAPQHLNFYPVPSYSLPLGSLIPQKVEGLVLTEKNISVSNVVNGTTRLQPCVMLNGQAAGVVAALAVKANASAAKVEVRKVQQHLLQSKAMIMPYIDAGIHHEQFEAIQKIGATGILKGKGVPYQWANQTWFYPDSSISEVTFAEGLRDFKKSWQFTGSNNLLTSEKACEWLAAIIAKERLQPR
;
A
#
# COMPACT_ATOMS: atom_id res chain seq x y z
N VAL A 1 2.68 15.75 16.31
CA VAL A 1 2.03 16.01 15.01
C VAL A 1 1.99 14.70 14.23
N VAL A 2 0.89 14.42 13.52
CA VAL A 2 0.82 13.31 12.56
C VAL A 2 0.84 13.93 11.17
N ASP A 3 1.82 13.58 10.33
CA ASP A 3 1.91 14.07 8.95
C ASP A 3 1.24 13.09 7.99
N GLY A 4 0.01 13.43 7.59
CA GLY A 4 -0.73 12.76 6.52
C GLY A 4 -0.89 13.61 5.27
N THR A 5 0.06 14.51 4.99
CA THR A 5 0.07 15.24 3.70
C THR A 5 0.44 14.28 2.56
N ASP A 6 -0.29 14.35 1.44
CA ASP A 6 -0.11 13.45 0.29
C ASP A 6 1.34 13.42 -0.22
N LEU A 7 2.01 14.58 -0.22
CA LEU A 7 3.37 14.77 -0.74
C LEU A 7 4.46 14.86 0.36
N GLY A 8 4.09 14.64 1.63
CA GLY A 8 5.01 14.71 2.76
C GLY A 8 5.59 16.12 2.97
N ASP A 9 4.78 17.15 2.77
CA ASP A 9 5.22 18.54 2.88
C ASP A 9 5.51 18.91 4.34
N ALA A 10 4.67 18.49 5.30
CA ALA A 10 4.89 18.84 6.70
C ALA A 10 6.17 18.19 7.29
N MET A 11 6.48 16.95 6.91
CA MET A 11 7.74 16.32 7.29
C MET A 11 8.96 16.98 6.63
N ALA A 12 8.81 17.48 5.39
CA ALA A 12 9.86 18.19 4.70
C ALA A 12 10.16 19.54 5.39
N ASP A 13 9.11 20.29 5.73
CA ASP A 13 9.21 21.57 6.45
C ASP A 13 9.84 21.38 7.84
N ALA A 14 9.58 20.23 8.48
CA ALA A 14 10.20 19.85 9.75
C ALA A 14 11.64 19.31 9.61
N GLY A 15 12.23 19.31 8.42
CA GLY A 15 13.62 18.88 8.18
C GLY A 15 13.83 17.36 8.21
N VAL A 16 12.78 16.56 8.01
CA VAL A 16 12.92 15.10 7.91
C VAL A 16 13.65 14.74 6.62
N ALA A 17 14.77 14.02 6.76
CA ALA A 17 15.50 13.47 5.61
C ALA A 17 14.62 12.48 4.83
N HIS A 18 14.65 12.56 3.50
CA HIS A 18 13.76 11.77 2.64
C HIS A 18 14.35 11.53 1.26
N ASP A 19 13.78 10.56 0.54
CA ASP A 19 14.05 10.30 -0.87
C ASP A 19 12.81 10.64 -1.72
N ILE A 20 13.04 10.87 -3.01
CA ILE A 20 12.04 11.06 -4.06
C ILE A 20 12.50 10.21 -5.26
N GLY A 21 11.57 9.62 -6.00
CA GLY A 21 11.87 8.86 -7.22
C GLY A 21 12.42 7.47 -6.90
N MET A 22 13.33 6.94 -7.70
CA MET A 22 13.88 5.60 -7.49
C MET A 22 15.25 5.64 -6.80
N GLU A 23 15.49 4.73 -5.86
CA GLU A 23 16.82 4.51 -5.30
C GLU A 23 17.59 3.45 -6.10
N ALA A 24 18.91 3.65 -6.25
CA ALA A 24 19.78 2.62 -6.81
C ALA A 24 19.71 1.32 -5.99
N SER A 25 19.76 0.17 -6.67
CA SER A 25 19.83 -1.15 -6.05
C SER A 25 21.03 -1.30 -5.08
N SER A 26 22.12 -0.56 -5.30
CA SER A 26 23.27 -0.50 -4.39
C SER A 26 22.99 0.17 -3.05
N ILE A 27 21.96 1.02 -2.97
CA ILE A 27 21.54 1.71 -1.74
C ILE A 27 20.57 0.82 -0.94
N THR A 28 19.60 0.19 -1.62
CA THR A 28 18.53 -0.54 -0.94
C THR A 28 18.83 -2.02 -0.74
N GLY A 29 19.78 -2.58 -1.50
CA GLY A 29 20.04 -4.01 -1.57
C GLY A 29 18.94 -4.81 -2.30
N GLU A 30 18.04 -4.13 -3.01
CA GLU A 30 16.93 -4.75 -3.75
C GLU A 30 17.37 -5.11 -5.17
N LYS A 31 17.16 -6.37 -5.56
CA LYS A 31 17.58 -6.92 -6.86
C LYS A 31 16.55 -6.63 -7.97
N VAL A 32 16.12 -5.37 -8.11
CA VAL A 32 15.12 -4.94 -9.10
C VAL A 32 15.72 -4.28 -10.35
N GLY A 33 17.05 -4.13 -10.39
CA GLY A 33 17.75 -3.63 -11.57
C GLY A 33 17.71 -2.12 -11.75
N VAL A 34 17.65 -1.34 -10.67
CA VAL A 34 17.76 0.13 -10.72
C VAL A 34 19.24 0.52 -10.61
N PRO A 35 19.90 0.95 -11.70
CA PRO A 35 21.35 1.13 -11.72
C PRO A 35 21.81 2.38 -10.94
N SER A 36 21.01 3.43 -10.93
CA SER A 36 21.31 4.71 -10.30
C SER A 36 20.04 5.34 -9.73
N SER A 37 20.19 6.12 -8.66
CA SER A 37 19.08 6.88 -8.10
C SER A 37 18.67 8.00 -9.04
N ASN A 38 17.37 8.32 -9.06
CA ASN A 38 16.79 9.42 -9.82
C ASN A 38 15.58 9.99 -9.07
N ASP A 39 15.04 11.10 -9.54
CA ASP A 39 13.85 11.75 -8.98
C ASP A 39 12.57 11.47 -9.78
N ILE A 40 12.57 10.44 -10.63
CA ILE A 40 11.42 10.10 -11.45
C ILE A 40 10.36 9.41 -10.59
N VAL A 41 9.29 10.13 -10.30
CA VAL A 41 8.12 9.64 -9.57
C VAL A 41 7.16 8.86 -10.46
N GLN A 42 6.23 8.14 -9.84
CA GLN A 42 5.13 7.51 -10.56
C GLN A 42 4.13 8.53 -11.14
N ASP A 43 3.51 8.14 -12.26
CA ASP A 43 2.44 8.87 -12.92
C ASP A 43 1.29 9.09 -11.92
N LEU A 44 0.78 10.32 -11.83
CA LEU A 44 -0.43 10.61 -11.08
C LEU A 44 -1.66 10.44 -11.97
N THR A 45 -2.84 10.36 -11.35
CA THR A 45 -4.10 10.42 -12.10
C THR A 45 -5.00 11.43 -11.43
N TYR A 46 -5.45 12.44 -12.18
CA TYR A 46 -6.56 13.24 -11.70
C TYR A 46 -7.85 12.50 -12.03
N VAL A 47 -8.33 11.67 -11.11
CA VAL A 47 -9.50 10.82 -11.35
C VAL A 47 -10.76 11.67 -11.54
N VAL A 48 -11.76 11.12 -12.23
CA VAL A 48 -13.11 11.70 -12.31
C VAL A 48 -14.12 10.58 -12.18
N ILE A 49 -15.27 10.86 -11.57
CA ILE A 49 -16.38 9.91 -11.51
C ILE A 49 -17.33 10.21 -12.68
N LEU A 50 -17.57 9.20 -13.51
CA LEU A 50 -18.66 9.23 -14.47
C LEU A 50 -19.89 8.52 -13.90
N LYS A 51 -21.07 9.06 -14.19
CA LYS A 51 -22.37 8.49 -13.87
C LYS A 51 -23.04 8.03 -15.16
N ASP A 52 -23.64 6.85 -15.12
CA ASP A 52 -24.52 6.36 -16.17
C ASP A 52 -25.90 7.01 -16.05
N PHE A 53 -26.28 7.79 -17.06
CA PHE A 53 -27.58 8.45 -17.14
C PHE A 53 -28.64 7.62 -17.89
N GLY A 54 -28.32 6.38 -18.24
CA GLY A 54 -29.21 5.45 -18.91
C GLY A 54 -29.11 5.50 -20.43
N ALA A 55 -29.67 4.46 -21.06
CA ALA A 55 -29.68 4.33 -22.51
C ALA A 55 -30.37 5.53 -23.19
N GLY A 56 -29.75 6.06 -24.24
CA GLY A 56 -30.26 7.20 -25.01
C GLY A 56 -29.93 8.57 -24.43
N ALA A 57 -29.39 8.67 -23.22
CA ALA A 57 -28.89 9.93 -22.69
C ALA A 57 -27.62 10.38 -23.46
N ASP A 58 -27.52 11.67 -23.73
CA ASP A 58 -26.30 12.31 -24.22
C ASP A 58 -25.78 13.28 -23.16
N LYS A 59 -24.62 12.93 -22.58
CA LYS A 59 -23.90 13.67 -21.55
C LYS A 59 -22.47 13.97 -22.00
N THR A 60 -22.30 14.09 -23.32
CA THR A 60 -21.04 14.48 -23.93
C THR A 60 -20.53 15.80 -23.38
N ILE A 61 -19.24 15.86 -23.06
CA ILE A 61 -18.59 17.12 -22.70
C ILE A 61 -18.16 17.89 -23.95
N PRO A 62 -18.00 19.22 -23.88
CA PRO A 62 -17.41 19.99 -24.97
C PRO A 62 -16.01 19.46 -25.33
N LYS A 63 -15.65 19.53 -26.62
CA LYS A 63 -14.34 19.09 -27.11
C LYS A 63 -13.21 19.80 -26.36
N PRO A 64 -12.35 19.08 -25.61
CA PRO A 64 -11.24 19.69 -24.90
C PRO A 64 -10.16 20.23 -25.86
N ALA A 65 -9.42 21.24 -25.41
CA ALA A 65 -8.28 21.77 -26.15
C ALA A 65 -7.23 20.67 -26.40
N ASN A 66 -6.56 20.75 -27.55
CA ASN A 66 -5.50 19.83 -27.97
C ASN A 66 -5.90 18.34 -28.03
N TYR A 67 -7.19 18.03 -28.08
CA TYR A 67 -7.67 16.65 -28.22
C TYR A 67 -7.28 16.02 -29.56
N THR A 68 -6.59 14.88 -29.48
CA THR A 68 -6.34 13.99 -30.62
C THR A 68 -6.62 12.55 -30.19
N PRO A 69 -7.51 11.81 -30.89
CA PRO A 69 -7.88 10.46 -30.44
C PRO A 69 -6.69 9.48 -30.43
N THR A 70 -5.64 9.75 -31.22
CA THR A 70 -4.40 8.95 -31.28
C THR A 70 -3.58 8.99 -29.98
N GLU A 71 -3.82 9.97 -29.10
CA GLU A 71 -3.19 10.02 -27.77
C GLU A 71 -3.64 8.84 -26.88
N PHE A 72 -4.83 8.28 -27.15
CA PHE A 72 -5.43 7.16 -26.42
C PHE A 72 -5.44 5.85 -27.23
N ASP A 73 -4.69 5.80 -28.33
CA ASP A 73 -4.61 4.62 -29.18
C ASP A 73 -3.98 3.43 -28.43
N GLY A 74 -4.70 2.31 -28.39
CA GLY A 74 -4.34 1.15 -27.57
C GLY A 74 -4.80 1.22 -26.11
N ALA A 75 -5.68 2.17 -25.74
CA ALA A 75 -6.34 2.16 -24.43
C ALA A 75 -7.17 0.89 -24.20
N CYS A 76 -7.80 0.39 -25.28
CA CYS A 76 -8.62 -0.81 -25.30
C CYS A 76 -8.68 -1.38 -26.73
N THR A 77 -9.15 -2.61 -26.90
CA THR A 77 -9.21 -3.28 -28.21
C THR A 77 -10.16 -2.60 -29.20
N ASN A 78 -11.12 -1.79 -28.73
CA ASN A 78 -12.06 -1.05 -29.58
C ASN A 78 -11.42 0.13 -30.32
N TYR A 79 -10.23 0.56 -29.91
CA TYR A 79 -9.49 1.65 -30.56
C TYR A 79 -7.99 1.34 -30.47
N TYR A 80 -7.53 0.55 -31.45
CA TYR A 80 -6.15 0.07 -31.57
C TYR A 80 -5.74 0.11 -33.05
N ILE A 81 -5.19 1.24 -33.49
CA ILE A 81 -4.82 1.53 -34.87
C ILE A 81 -3.31 1.33 -35.06
N ASP A 82 -2.51 1.88 -34.15
CA ASP A 82 -1.05 1.77 -34.14
C ASP A 82 -0.60 0.41 -33.58
N THR A 83 -0.42 -0.54 -34.49
CA THR A 83 0.00 -1.91 -34.18
C THR A 83 1.45 -2.03 -33.71
N THR A 84 2.21 -0.94 -33.68
CA THR A 84 3.55 -0.90 -33.06
C THR A 84 3.48 -0.82 -31.54
N ARG A 85 2.34 -0.39 -30.99
CA ARG A 85 2.09 -0.35 -29.55
C ARG A 85 1.85 -1.76 -29.01
N LYS A 86 2.04 -1.94 -27.70
CA LYS A 86 1.61 -3.18 -27.03
C LYS A 86 0.09 -3.32 -27.19
N ALA A 87 -0.34 -4.42 -27.79
CA ALA A 87 -1.76 -4.71 -27.97
C ALA A 87 -2.51 -4.71 -26.61
N PRO A 88 -3.65 -4.02 -26.51
CA PRO A 88 -4.50 -4.09 -25.33
C PRO A 88 -5.13 -5.49 -25.21
N ASN A 89 -5.35 -5.94 -23.97
CA ASN A 89 -5.98 -7.23 -23.67
C ASN A 89 -7.41 -7.08 -23.10
N VAL A 90 -7.94 -5.85 -23.09
CA VAL A 90 -9.28 -5.54 -22.60
C VAL A 90 -10.04 -4.70 -23.64
N ASP A 91 -11.33 -4.97 -23.75
CA ASP A 91 -12.27 -4.14 -24.52
C ASP A 91 -12.68 -2.89 -23.71
N ALA A 92 -13.39 -1.97 -24.37
CA ALA A 92 -13.83 -0.71 -23.78
C ALA A 92 -14.73 -0.91 -22.57
N GLN A 93 -15.57 -1.95 -22.56
CA GLN A 93 -16.46 -2.23 -21.45
C GLN A 93 -15.67 -2.70 -20.22
N LYS A 94 -14.73 -3.65 -20.41
CA LYS A 94 -13.82 -4.11 -19.35
C LYS A 94 -12.93 -2.99 -18.82
N MET A 95 -12.47 -2.10 -19.70
CA MET A 95 -11.73 -0.89 -19.32
C MET A 95 -12.53 -0.03 -18.34
N LEU A 96 -13.82 0.22 -18.63
CA LEU A 96 -14.72 0.96 -17.74
C LEU A 96 -15.05 0.18 -16.48
N ASP A 97 -15.37 -1.12 -16.61
CA ASP A 97 -15.78 -1.97 -15.50
C ASP A 97 -14.67 -2.16 -14.46
N TYR A 98 -13.40 -1.99 -14.84
CA TYR A 98 -12.27 -1.98 -13.90
C TYR A 98 -12.43 -0.92 -12.80
N GLY A 99 -12.99 0.24 -13.13
CA GLY A 99 -13.27 1.34 -12.21
C GLY A 99 -14.72 1.40 -11.73
N LYS A 100 -15.52 0.34 -11.92
CA LYS A 100 -16.95 0.36 -11.60
C LYS A 100 -17.19 0.56 -10.11
N LEU A 101 -18.09 1.49 -9.82
CA LEU A 101 -18.56 1.84 -8.49
C LEU A 101 -20.05 1.46 -8.34
N PRO A 102 -20.56 1.36 -7.11
CA PRO A 102 -22.00 1.25 -6.86
C PRO A 102 -22.79 2.40 -7.52
N ASN A 103 -24.11 2.19 -7.68
CA ASN A 103 -25.04 3.21 -8.19
C ASN A 103 -24.77 3.70 -9.62
N GLY A 104 -24.30 2.80 -10.50
CA GLY A 104 -24.10 3.11 -11.92
C GLY A 104 -23.00 4.14 -12.16
N LYS A 105 -21.92 4.07 -11.40
CA LYS A 105 -20.80 5.03 -11.45
C LYS A 105 -19.50 4.34 -11.85
N TYR A 106 -18.57 5.11 -12.36
CA TYR A 106 -17.27 4.65 -12.85
C TYR A 106 -16.19 5.64 -12.46
N MET A 107 -15.18 5.20 -11.71
CA MET A 107 -13.97 5.97 -11.47
C MET A 107 -13.03 5.83 -12.67
N ILE A 108 -12.73 6.93 -13.35
CA ILE A 108 -11.80 6.93 -14.47
C ILE A 108 -10.37 7.04 -13.94
N ASN A 109 -9.69 5.90 -13.95
CA ASN A 109 -8.29 5.76 -13.61
C ASN A 109 -7.66 4.65 -14.47
N TRP A 110 -7.18 5.03 -15.66
CA TRP A 110 -6.70 4.07 -16.65
C TRP A 110 -5.23 4.32 -17.02
N PRO A 111 -4.36 3.29 -16.93
CA PRO A 111 -2.93 3.46 -17.13
C PRO A 111 -2.52 3.54 -18.60
N GLY A 112 -1.30 4.02 -18.84
CA GLY A 112 -0.68 4.03 -20.16
C GLY A 112 -1.39 4.98 -21.12
N TYR A 113 -2.17 4.46 -22.06
CA TYR A 113 -2.94 5.24 -23.04
C TYR A 113 -4.28 5.73 -22.48
N GLY A 114 -4.35 6.00 -21.18
CA GLY A 114 -5.52 6.56 -20.51
C GLY A 114 -5.25 7.94 -19.90
N ASN A 115 -5.80 8.18 -18.71
CA ASN A 115 -5.69 9.45 -18.00
C ASN A 115 -4.56 9.52 -16.95
N ASP A 116 -3.67 8.53 -16.91
CA ASP A 116 -2.37 8.70 -16.25
C ASP A 116 -1.61 9.90 -16.85
N TYR A 117 -1.01 10.70 -15.98
CA TYR A 117 -0.27 11.90 -16.34
C TYR A 117 1.03 11.99 -15.52
N TYR A 118 2.16 12.10 -16.22
CA TYR A 118 3.44 12.29 -15.55
C TYR A 118 3.66 13.76 -15.22
N VAL A 119 3.85 14.05 -13.94
CA VAL A 119 4.48 15.28 -13.48
C VAL A 119 5.13 15.04 -12.11
N ASN A 120 6.39 15.47 -11.96
CA ASN A 120 7.01 15.54 -10.64
C ASN A 120 6.77 16.92 -10.03
N ASN A 121 5.68 17.06 -9.28
CA ASN A 121 5.30 18.32 -8.63
C ASN A 121 5.64 18.36 -7.13
N ILE A 122 6.42 17.39 -6.63
CA ILE A 122 6.76 17.27 -5.21
C ILE A 122 7.52 18.50 -4.70
N ARG A 123 8.44 19.04 -5.51
CA ARG A 123 9.25 20.21 -5.13
C ARG A 123 8.71 21.55 -5.63
N MET A 124 7.59 21.53 -6.36
CA MET A 124 6.95 22.73 -6.89
C MET A 124 6.26 23.52 -5.77
N ASN A 125 6.19 24.85 -5.95
CA ASN A 125 5.38 25.70 -5.07
C ASN A 125 3.87 25.53 -5.35
N ALA A 126 3.02 26.17 -4.54
CA ALA A 126 1.57 26.01 -4.66
C ALA A 126 1.00 26.43 -6.03
N ALA A 127 1.51 27.51 -6.64
CA ALA A 127 1.05 28.00 -7.93
C ALA A 127 1.46 27.07 -9.08
N GLU A 128 2.71 26.61 -9.07
CA GLU A 128 3.23 25.62 -10.03
C GLU A 128 2.49 24.29 -9.93
N ARG A 129 2.22 23.82 -8.70
CA ARG A 129 1.41 22.63 -8.46
C ARG A 129 0.01 22.81 -9.05
N ALA A 130 -0.67 23.91 -8.75
CA ALA A 130 -2.01 24.17 -9.29
C ALA A 130 -2.02 24.15 -10.83
N ALA A 131 -1.04 24.76 -11.49
CA ALA A 131 -0.89 24.73 -12.94
C ALA A 131 -0.66 23.31 -13.48
N SER A 132 0.22 22.52 -12.83
CA SER A 132 0.46 21.12 -13.23
C SER A 132 -0.78 20.23 -13.08
N LEU A 133 -1.57 20.47 -12.03
CA LEU A 133 -2.80 19.73 -11.76
C LEU A 133 -3.92 20.08 -12.74
N GLN A 134 -3.97 21.33 -13.20
CA GLN A 134 -4.86 21.74 -14.28
C GLN A 134 -4.54 20.97 -15.57
N ALA A 135 -3.26 20.83 -15.93
CA ALA A 135 -2.87 20.04 -17.10
C ALA A 135 -3.24 18.55 -16.97
N ALA A 136 -3.18 17.98 -15.75
CA ALA A 136 -3.63 16.62 -15.47
C ALA A 136 -5.16 16.47 -15.57
N LYS A 137 -5.94 17.47 -15.15
CA LYS A 137 -7.40 17.52 -15.38
C LYS A 137 -7.72 17.56 -16.87
N GLU A 138 -6.99 18.35 -17.65
CA GLU A 138 -7.18 18.43 -19.10
C GLU A 138 -6.89 17.09 -19.80
N GLN A 139 -5.86 16.34 -19.37
CA GLN A 139 -5.63 14.96 -19.82
C GLN A 139 -6.84 14.07 -19.55
N THR A 140 -7.44 14.19 -18.37
CA THR A 140 -8.61 13.41 -18.00
C THR A 140 -9.85 13.79 -18.80
N LEU A 141 -10.08 15.09 -19.03
CA LEU A 141 -11.18 15.56 -19.88
C LEU A 141 -11.02 15.05 -21.32
N ARG A 142 -9.81 15.07 -21.89
CA ARG A 142 -9.54 14.47 -23.20
C ARG A 142 -9.90 12.99 -23.24
N PHE A 143 -9.58 12.24 -22.18
CA PHE A 143 -9.90 10.81 -22.09
C PHE A 143 -11.41 10.55 -21.92
N VAL A 144 -12.11 11.36 -21.13
CA VAL A 144 -13.59 11.30 -21.04
C VAL A 144 -14.23 11.58 -22.40
N TYR A 145 -13.77 12.62 -23.10
CA TYR A 145 -14.25 12.93 -24.44
C TYR A 145 -14.00 11.77 -25.42
N PHE A 146 -12.82 11.14 -25.36
CA PHE A 146 -12.50 9.92 -26.12
C PHE A 146 -13.47 8.77 -25.84
N ILE A 147 -13.74 8.46 -24.57
CA ILE A 147 -14.70 7.43 -24.15
C ILE A 147 -16.08 7.71 -24.75
N GLN A 148 -16.53 8.96 -24.71
CA GLN A 148 -17.85 9.32 -25.21
C GLN A 148 -17.94 9.27 -26.75
N HIS A 149 -16.88 9.69 -27.46
CA HIS A 149 -16.92 9.93 -28.91
C HIS A 149 -16.32 8.80 -29.75
N GLN A 150 -15.20 8.23 -29.33
CA GLN A 150 -14.56 7.12 -30.06
C GLN A 150 -15.12 5.77 -29.62
N LEU A 151 -15.45 5.63 -28.34
CA LEU A 151 -15.98 4.38 -27.80
C LEU A 151 -17.52 4.37 -27.69
N GLY A 152 -18.18 5.51 -27.93
CA GLY A 152 -19.64 5.62 -28.05
C GLY A 152 -20.40 5.70 -26.72
N PHE A 153 -19.73 5.84 -25.58
CA PHE A 153 -20.35 5.89 -24.25
C PHE A 153 -20.92 7.28 -23.90
N LYS A 154 -21.76 7.83 -24.77
CA LYS A 154 -22.35 9.18 -24.61
C LYS A 154 -23.23 9.34 -23.37
N HIS A 155 -23.78 8.24 -22.85
CA HIS A 155 -24.61 8.21 -21.66
C HIS A 155 -23.81 8.37 -20.35
N LEU A 156 -22.48 8.21 -20.40
CA LEU A 156 -21.60 8.43 -19.27
C LEU A 156 -21.21 9.91 -19.19
N GLY A 157 -21.70 10.61 -18.16
CA GLY A 157 -21.40 12.01 -17.90
C GLY A 157 -20.63 12.20 -16.60
N ILE A 158 -19.90 13.31 -16.44
CA ILE A 158 -19.23 13.66 -15.18
C ILE A 158 -20.28 13.78 -14.07
N ALA A 159 -20.05 13.10 -12.95
CA ALA A 159 -20.90 13.18 -11.77
C ALA A 159 -20.62 14.48 -11.01
N THR A 160 -21.58 15.40 -11.00
CA THR A 160 -21.46 16.71 -10.35
C THR A 160 -21.98 16.72 -8.90
N ASP A 161 -22.44 15.57 -8.40
CA ASP A 161 -23.02 15.35 -7.07
C ASP A 161 -22.06 14.65 -6.08
N GLU A 162 -20.83 14.34 -6.49
CA GLU A 162 -19.85 13.59 -5.68
C GLU A 162 -18.91 14.46 -4.85
N PHE A 163 -18.51 15.60 -5.43
CA PHE A 163 -17.47 16.45 -4.87
C PHE A 163 -17.96 17.89 -4.77
N PRO A 164 -17.50 18.66 -3.76
CA PRO A 164 -17.90 20.06 -3.59
C PRO A 164 -17.17 21.02 -4.56
N THR A 165 -16.72 20.51 -5.71
CA THR A 165 -15.97 21.26 -6.73
C THR A 165 -16.88 21.64 -7.89
N ALA A 166 -16.69 22.84 -8.46
CA ALA A 166 -17.53 23.33 -9.54
C ALA A 166 -17.39 22.52 -10.84
N ASP A 167 -16.26 21.82 -11.03
CA ASP A 167 -15.95 21.03 -12.22
C ASP A 167 -16.28 19.53 -12.06
N GLY A 168 -16.78 19.09 -10.90
CA GLY A 168 -17.10 17.69 -10.60
C GLY A 168 -15.87 16.80 -10.40
N PHE A 169 -14.66 17.36 -10.32
CA PHE A 169 -13.44 16.60 -10.02
C PHE A 169 -13.20 16.45 -8.50
N PRO A 170 -12.48 15.43 -8.04
CA PRO A 170 -12.05 15.33 -6.65
C PRO A 170 -11.18 16.52 -6.20
N LEU A 171 -11.09 16.71 -4.89
CA LEU A 171 -10.32 17.79 -4.26
C LEU A 171 -8.81 17.73 -4.58
N VAL A 172 -8.27 16.52 -4.71
CA VAL A 172 -6.85 16.25 -4.98
C VAL A 172 -6.74 15.11 -5.99
N PRO A 173 -5.66 15.04 -6.80
CA PRO A 173 -5.43 13.89 -7.66
C PRO A 173 -5.05 12.66 -6.82
N TYR A 174 -5.08 11.50 -7.47
CA TYR A 174 -4.44 10.31 -6.94
C TYR A 174 -2.93 10.38 -7.15
N TYR A 175 -2.21 10.84 -6.12
CA TYR A 175 -0.76 10.71 -6.05
C TYR A 175 -0.38 9.27 -5.73
N ARG A 176 0.47 8.66 -6.57
CA ARG A 176 1.04 7.31 -6.33
C ARG A 176 2.34 7.34 -5.54
N GLU A 177 3.00 8.48 -5.48
CA GLU A 177 4.30 8.63 -4.85
C GLU A 177 4.40 9.96 -4.08
N SER A 178 5.22 9.94 -3.03
CA SER A 178 5.42 11.04 -2.08
C SER A 178 6.90 11.10 -1.69
N ARG A 179 7.27 12.06 -0.84
CA ARG A 179 8.57 12.05 -0.16
C ARG A 179 8.62 10.87 0.80
N ARG A 180 9.54 9.93 0.60
CA ARG A 180 9.68 8.76 1.49
C ARG A 180 10.71 9.02 2.56
N ALA A 181 10.28 9.10 3.82
CA ALA A 181 11.15 9.46 4.93
C ALA A 181 12.29 8.45 5.19
N LYS A 182 13.37 8.94 5.78
CA LYS A 182 14.37 8.12 6.48
C LYS A 182 13.90 7.88 7.92
N GLY A 183 13.20 6.78 8.12
CA GLY A 183 12.67 6.37 9.43
C GLY A 183 13.58 5.44 10.21
N LEU A 184 13.15 5.04 11.40
CA LEU A 184 13.85 4.04 12.23
C LEU A 184 13.99 2.69 11.52
N VAL A 185 13.03 2.35 10.65
CA VAL A 185 13.07 1.18 9.78
C VAL A 185 12.88 1.64 8.34
N ARG A 186 13.74 1.19 7.44
CA ARG A 186 13.52 1.29 5.99
C ARG A 186 12.96 -0.05 5.49
N PHE A 187 11.66 -0.10 5.24
CA PHE A 187 11.01 -1.32 4.77
C PHE A 187 11.20 -1.45 3.24
N ASN A 188 11.65 -2.62 2.78
CA ASN A 188 12.10 -2.84 1.40
C ASN A 188 11.71 -4.25 0.93
N LEU A 189 11.93 -4.55 -0.35
CA LEU A 189 11.49 -5.78 -1.00
C LEU A 189 11.97 -7.05 -0.28
N ASN A 190 13.18 -7.04 0.26
CA ASN A 190 13.74 -8.20 0.95
C ASN A 190 12.90 -8.58 2.18
N HIS A 191 12.32 -7.59 2.88
CA HIS A 191 11.43 -7.83 4.00
C HIS A 191 10.05 -8.38 3.59
N LEU A 192 9.57 -8.09 2.38
CA LEU A 192 8.32 -8.66 1.85
C LEU A 192 8.56 -10.08 1.34
N ALA A 193 9.61 -10.28 0.54
CA ALA A 193 9.90 -11.55 -0.10
C ALA A 193 10.34 -12.64 0.89
N GLN A 194 11.02 -12.26 1.97
CA GLN A 194 11.54 -13.17 2.99
C GLN A 194 11.27 -12.63 4.41
N PRO A 195 10.00 -12.57 4.84
CA PRO A 195 9.62 -11.86 6.07
C PRO A 195 10.31 -12.41 7.32
N TYR A 196 10.59 -13.72 7.35
CA TYR A 196 11.20 -14.40 8.50
C TYR A 196 12.73 -14.35 8.53
N ASN A 197 13.40 -13.77 7.53
CA ASN A 197 14.84 -13.48 7.58
C ASN A 197 15.17 -12.25 8.44
N SER A 198 14.13 -11.55 8.92
CA SER A 198 14.22 -10.45 9.87
C SER A 198 13.19 -10.64 10.98
N THR A 199 13.23 -9.81 12.01
CA THR A 199 12.19 -9.77 13.06
C THR A 199 11.18 -8.63 12.86
N LEU A 200 11.23 -7.91 11.74
CA LEU A 200 10.38 -6.73 11.51
C LEU A 200 8.89 -7.06 11.50
N TYR A 201 8.49 -8.24 11.00
CA TYR A 201 7.10 -8.71 11.05
C TYR A 201 6.53 -8.72 12.47
N ARG A 202 7.37 -8.91 13.50
CA ARG A 202 6.94 -8.88 14.91
C ARG A 202 6.43 -7.50 15.34
N THR A 203 6.80 -6.47 14.59
CA THR A 203 6.45 -5.06 14.82
C THR A 203 5.37 -4.55 13.86
N GLY A 204 4.68 -5.45 13.15
CA GLY A 204 3.61 -5.13 12.22
C GLY A 204 2.48 -4.31 12.86
N ILE A 205 2.02 -3.28 12.16
CA ILE A 205 0.90 -2.41 12.58
C ILE A 205 -0.16 -2.18 11.51
N ALA A 206 0.11 -2.65 10.29
CA ALA A 206 -0.80 -2.62 9.15
C ALA A 206 -0.43 -3.78 8.24
N VAL A 207 -1.35 -4.16 7.36
CA VAL A 207 -1.16 -5.27 6.42
C VAL A 207 -1.39 -4.80 5.00
N GLY A 208 -0.73 -5.46 4.04
CA GLY A 208 -0.97 -5.27 2.62
C GLY A 208 -0.85 -6.58 1.87
N ASP A 209 -1.65 -6.74 0.82
CA ASP A 209 -1.77 -7.95 0.00
C ASP A 209 -1.61 -7.67 -1.50
N TYR A 210 -1.47 -6.41 -1.91
CA TYR A 210 -1.33 -6.07 -3.31
C TYR A 210 0.08 -6.43 -3.85
N PRO A 211 0.20 -6.92 -5.09
CA PRO A 211 1.48 -7.04 -5.77
C PRO A 211 2.21 -5.71 -5.88
N ILE A 212 3.51 -5.77 -6.16
CA ILE A 212 4.27 -4.55 -6.42
C ILE A 212 3.96 -4.09 -7.84
N ASP A 213 3.46 -2.86 -7.95
CA ASP A 213 3.07 -2.24 -9.22
C ASP A 213 3.47 -0.76 -9.25
N HIS A 214 4.13 -0.35 -10.33
CA HIS A 214 4.57 1.03 -10.57
C HIS A 214 4.05 1.56 -11.90
N HIS A 215 3.60 2.81 -11.88
CA HIS A 215 3.17 3.54 -13.07
C HIS A 215 4.24 4.54 -13.50
N HIS A 216 5.01 4.25 -14.54
CA HIS A 216 5.99 5.19 -15.11
C HIS A 216 5.91 5.28 -16.65
N LYS A 217 4.81 4.80 -17.24
CA LYS A 217 4.69 4.66 -18.69
C LYS A 217 4.55 6.01 -19.40
N LYS A 218 4.20 7.07 -18.67
CA LYS A 218 4.10 8.43 -19.22
C LYS A 218 5.44 9.17 -19.23
N ASN A 219 6.51 8.60 -18.68
CA ASN A 219 7.86 9.14 -18.78
C ASN A 219 8.83 8.12 -19.40
N SER A 220 9.28 8.37 -20.63
CA SER A 220 10.19 7.49 -21.36
C SER A 220 11.60 7.39 -20.76
N ALA A 221 12.00 8.32 -19.90
CA ALA A 221 13.27 8.26 -19.16
C ALA A 221 13.21 7.29 -17.97
N ALA A 222 12.01 6.88 -17.53
CA ALA A 222 11.87 5.90 -16.47
C ALA A 222 12.19 4.48 -16.98
N PRO A 223 12.69 3.58 -16.12
CA PRO A 223 12.77 2.16 -16.45
C PRO A 223 11.39 1.61 -16.81
N GLN A 224 11.20 1.23 -18.09
CA GLN A 224 9.92 0.71 -18.58
C GLN A 224 9.67 -0.76 -18.16
N HIS A 225 10.71 -1.42 -17.66
CA HIS A 225 10.66 -2.78 -17.15
C HIS A 225 11.44 -2.87 -15.84
N LEU A 226 10.73 -2.87 -14.72
CA LEU A 226 11.27 -3.22 -13.43
C LEU A 226 10.95 -4.69 -13.15
N ASN A 227 11.95 -5.45 -12.71
CA ASN A 227 11.79 -6.86 -12.40
C ASN A 227 11.22 -7.00 -10.99
N PHE A 228 9.90 -6.85 -10.86
CA PHE A 228 9.21 -7.18 -9.61
C PHE A 228 9.01 -8.68 -9.54
N TYR A 229 9.62 -9.31 -8.55
CA TYR A 229 9.37 -10.72 -8.26
C TYR A 229 8.10 -10.85 -7.39
N PRO A 230 7.34 -11.95 -7.52
CA PRO A 230 6.15 -12.18 -6.71
C PRO A 230 6.48 -12.14 -5.21
N VAL A 231 5.67 -11.42 -4.43
CA VAL A 231 5.78 -11.31 -2.96
C VAL A 231 4.49 -11.82 -2.30
N PRO A 232 4.55 -12.36 -1.08
CA PRO A 232 3.34 -12.65 -0.31
C PRO A 232 2.70 -11.36 0.23
N SER A 233 1.56 -11.49 0.90
CA SER A 233 1.06 -10.41 1.74
C SER A 233 2.02 -10.15 2.90
N TYR A 234 2.02 -8.93 3.44
CA TYR A 234 3.03 -8.46 4.37
C TYR A 234 2.44 -7.67 5.54
N SER A 235 3.25 -7.51 6.59
CA SER A 235 2.98 -6.61 7.71
C SER A 235 3.94 -5.42 7.68
N LEU A 236 3.40 -4.20 7.69
CA LEU A 236 4.18 -2.96 7.73
C LEU A 236 4.70 -2.71 9.17
N PRO A 237 6.02 -2.58 9.39
CA PRO A 237 6.59 -2.42 10.72
C PRO A 237 6.40 -1.00 11.28
N LEU A 238 6.09 -0.86 12.56
CA LEU A 238 5.88 0.42 13.25
C LEU A 238 7.02 1.44 13.03
N GLY A 239 8.26 0.97 12.99
CA GLY A 239 9.43 1.85 12.80
C GLY A 239 9.45 2.58 11.45
N SER A 240 8.64 2.18 10.46
CA SER A 240 8.52 2.91 9.19
C SER A 240 7.75 4.23 9.35
N LEU A 241 6.95 4.37 10.42
CA LEU A 241 6.15 5.57 10.70
C LEU A 241 6.93 6.62 11.51
N ILE A 242 8.13 6.29 12.00
CA ILE A 242 8.87 7.13 12.95
C ILE A 242 10.13 7.68 12.27
N PRO A 243 10.26 9.01 12.10
CA PRO A 243 11.50 9.61 11.58
C PRO A 243 12.70 9.28 12.44
N GLN A 244 13.87 9.06 11.83
CA GLN A 244 15.07 8.66 12.59
C GLN A 244 15.63 9.78 13.47
N LYS A 245 15.53 11.05 13.01
CA LYS A 245 16.23 12.19 13.62
C LYS A 245 15.33 13.30 14.14
N VAL A 246 14.08 13.35 13.69
CA VAL A 246 13.12 14.40 14.05
C VAL A 246 12.10 13.84 15.03
N GLU A 247 12.04 14.42 16.22
CA GLU A 247 11.06 14.05 17.24
C GLU A 247 9.74 14.80 17.07
N GLY A 248 8.69 14.37 17.78
CA GLY A 248 7.38 15.03 17.76
C GLY A 248 6.53 14.78 16.52
N LEU A 249 7.01 13.95 15.57
CA LEU A 249 6.32 13.57 14.35
C LEU A 249 5.99 12.06 14.31
N VAL A 250 4.85 11.74 13.71
CA VAL A 250 4.48 10.39 13.25
C VAL A 250 4.04 10.51 11.80
N LEU A 251 4.53 9.64 10.94
CA LEU A 251 4.29 9.64 9.51
C LEU A 251 3.16 8.67 9.16
N THR A 252 2.40 8.97 8.12
CA THR A 252 1.30 8.15 7.58
C THR A 252 1.19 8.39 6.07
N GLU A 253 0.20 7.84 5.37
CA GLU A 253 0.08 8.01 3.92
C GLU A 253 1.28 7.35 3.19
N LYS A 254 1.71 7.93 2.08
CA LYS A 254 2.82 7.46 1.23
C LYS A 254 4.18 7.98 1.69
N ASN A 255 4.22 8.83 2.72
CA ASN A 255 5.44 9.52 3.16
C ASN A 255 6.28 8.69 4.16
N ILE A 256 5.79 7.50 4.51
CA ILE A 256 6.43 6.53 5.40
C ILE A 256 7.79 6.04 4.87
N SER A 257 8.59 5.45 5.75
CA SER A 257 9.94 4.96 5.43
C SER A 257 9.93 3.59 4.74
N VAL A 258 9.72 3.63 3.42
CA VAL A 258 9.75 2.47 2.51
C VAL A 258 10.66 2.75 1.30
N SER A 259 11.22 1.71 0.65
CA SER A 259 11.87 1.88 -0.66
C SER A 259 10.86 2.28 -1.73
N ASN A 260 11.32 2.86 -2.86
CA ASN A 260 10.44 3.13 -4.01
C ASN A 260 9.71 1.87 -4.47
N VAL A 261 10.41 0.73 -4.54
CA VAL A 261 9.84 -0.57 -4.89
C VAL A 261 8.66 -0.92 -3.97
N VAL A 262 8.83 -0.86 -2.65
CA VAL A 262 7.77 -1.19 -1.69
C VAL A 262 6.66 -0.15 -1.64
N ASN A 263 6.95 1.12 -2.00
CA ASN A 263 5.90 2.11 -2.22
C ASN A 263 4.88 1.64 -3.27
N GLY A 264 5.29 0.80 -4.24
CA GLY A 264 4.40 0.25 -5.27
C GLY A 264 3.24 -0.60 -4.75
N THR A 265 3.34 -1.11 -3.52
CA THR A 265 2.25 -1.86 -2.86
C THR A 265 1.70 -1.14 -1.63
N THR A 266 2.56 -0.46 -0.85
CA THR A 266 2.13 0.23 0.38
C THR A 266 1.32 1.50 0.13
N ARG A 267 1.39 2.09 -1.08
CA ARG A 267 0.66 3.30 -1.48
C ARG A 267 -0.85 3.13 -1.60
N LEU A 268 -1.36 1.90 -1.64
CA LEU A 268 -2.78 1.68 -1.88
C LEU A 268 -3.62 2.19 -0.72
N GLN A 269 -4.80 2.76 -1.04
CA GLN A 269 -5.65 3.43 -0.07
C GLN A 269 -5.99 2.56 1.16
N PRO A 270 -6.25 1.24 1.05
CA PRO A 270 -6.45 0.40 2.23
C PRO A 270 -5.22 0.34 3.15
N CYS A 271 -4.01 0.20 2.59
CA CYS A 271 -2.76 0.19 3.37
C CYS A 271 -2.50 1.54 4.04
N VAL A 272 -2.78 2.62 3.32
CA VAL A 272 -2.73 4.00 3.80
C VAL A 272 -3.67 4.22 4.98
N MET A 273 -4.93 3.80 4.88
CA MET A 273 -5.91 3.93 5.95
C MET A 273 -5.49 3.14 7.21
N LEU A 274 -4.98 1.92 7.01
CA LEU A 274 -4.47 1.10 8.12
C LEU A 274 -3.26 1.76 8.82
N ASN A 275 -2.31 2.30 8.05
CA ASN A 275 -1.16 2.97 8.64
C ASN A 275 -1.54 4.32 9.30
N GLY A 276 -2.58 5.00 8.81
CA GLY A 276 -3.18 6.17 9.47
C GLY A 276 -3.84 5.84 10.81
N GLN A 277 -4.57 4.74 10.90
CA GLN A 277 -5.10 4.25 12.17
C GLN A 277 -3.96 3.95 13.15
N ALA A 278 -2.90 3.28 12.69
CA ALA A 278 -1.71 3.00 13.51
C ALA A 278 -1.00 4.28 13.96
N ALA A 279 -0.83 5.26 13.07
CA ALA A 279 -0.21 6.55 13.38
C ALA A 279 -0.99 7.30 14.48
N GLY A 280 -2.33 7.29 14.40
CA GLY A 280 -3.20 7.85 15.44
C GLY A 280 -3.02 7.17 16.79
N VAL A 281 -2.97 5.84 16.83
CA VAL A 281 -2.72 5.06 18.05
C VAL A 281 -1.34 5.40 18.64
N VAL A 282 -0.29 5.45 17.81
CA VAL A 282 1.06 5.82 18.24
C VAL A 282 1.08 7.22 18.86
N ALA A 283 0.49 8.20 18.19
CA ALA A 283 0.43 9.58 18.67
C ALA A 283 -0.32 9.67 20.01
N ALA A 284 -1.47 9.01 20.13
CA ALA A 284 -2.26 9.00 21.37
C ALA A 284 -1.49 8.36 22.54
N LEU A 285 -0.79 7.23 22.30
CA LEU A 285 0.02 6.57 23.32
C LEU A 285 1.25 7.40 23.72
N ALA A 286 1.90 8.05 22.75
CA ALA A 286 3.03 8.94 23.00
C ALA A 286 2.63 10.10 23.92
N VAL A 287 1.52 10.77 23.62
CA VAL A 287 0.97 11.86 24.45
C VAL A 287 0.60 11.37 25.85
N LYS A 288 -0.12 10.26 25.97
CA LYS A 288 -0.51 9.70 27.29
C LYS A 288 0.69 9.32 28.15
N ALA A 289 1.77 8.84 27.53
CA ALA A 289 2.99 8.45 28.23
C ALA A 289 3.97 9.63 28.46
N ASN A 290 3.65 10.83 27.97
CA ASN A 290 4.56 11.97 27.90
C ASN A 290 5.95 11.57 27.34
N ALA A 291 5.94 10.84 26.22
CA ALA A 291 7.13 10.25 25.62
C ALA A 291 7.18 10.51 24.11
N SER A 292 8.37 10.44 23.52
CA SER A 292 8.51 10.49 22.06
C SER A 292 7.89 9.25 21.41
N ALA A 293 7.40 9.38 20.18
CA ALA A 293 6.77 8.28 19.45
C ALA A 293 7.71 7.06 19.30
N ALA A 294 9.03 7.29 19.20
CA ALA A 294 10.05 6.25 19.17
C ALA A 294 10.11 5.38 20.45
N LYS A 295 9.61 5.88 21.58
CA LYS A 295 9.57 5.16 22.87
C LYS A 295 8.24 4.44 23.12
N VAL A 296 7.27 4.56 22.22
CA VAL A 296 5.99 3.87 22.35
C VAL A 296 6.20 2.37 22.17
N GLU A 297 5.72 1.58 23.13
CA GLU A 297 5.83 0.13 23.08
C GLU A 297 4.94 -0.45 21.97
N VAL A 298 5.56 -1.13 21.00
CA VAL A 298 4.84 -1.74 19.87
C VAL A 298 3.70 -2.67 20.28
N ARG A 299 3.86 -3.39 21.41
CA ARG A 299 2.81 -4.28 21.93
C ARG A 299 1.57 -3.54 22.42
N LYS A 300 1.73 -2.32 22.95
CA LYS A 300 0.58 -1.47 23.32
C LYS A 300 -0.14 -0.98 22.07
N VAL A 301 0.59 -0.60 21.02
CA VAL A 301 0.01 -0.19 19.73
C VAL A 301 -0.78 -1.34 19.11
N GLN A 302 -0.15 -2.51 18.98
CA GLN A 302 -0.78 -3.72 18.45
C GLN A 302 -2.03 -4.12 19.25
N GLN A 303 -2.00 -4.01 20.58
CA GLN A 303 -3.18 -4.32 21.40
C GLN A 303 -4.36 -3.38 21.10
N HIS A 304 -4.13 -2.07 20.95
CA HIS A 304 -5.20 -1.12 20.60
C HIS A 304 -5.75 -1.35 19.19
N LEU A 305 -4.87 -1.71 18.24
CA LEU A 305 -5.27 -2.08 16.88
C LEU A 305 -6.16 -3.33 16.87
N LEU A 306 -5.74 -4.39 17.57
CA LEU A 306 -6.50 -5.64 17.67
C LEU A 306 -7.87 -5.46 18.33
N GLN A 307 -7.94 -4.66 19.40
CA GLN A 307 -9.21 -4.30 20.05
C GLN A 307 -10.15 -3.55 19.11
N SER A 308 -9.59 -2.83 18.14
CA SER A 308 -10.33 -2.14 17.08
C SER A 308 -10.55 -3.00 15.84
N LYS A 309 -10.33 -4.32 15.93
CA LYS A 309 -10.43 -5.29 14.82
C LYS A 309 -9.52 -4.96 13.62
N ALA A 310 -8.41 -4.27 13.83
CA ALA A 310 -7.38 -4.08 12.81
C ALA A 310 -6.39 -5.26 12.80
N MET A 311 -6.01 -5.72 11.62
CA MET A 311 -5.06 -6.81 11.43
C MET A 311 -3.62 -6.31 11.54
N ILE A 312 -2.76 -7.06 12.24
CA ILE A 312 -1.31 -6.80 12.34
C ILE A 312 -0.48 -7.87 11.59
N MET A 313 -1.09 -9.02 11.30
CA MET A 313 -0.59 -10.12 10.47
C MET A 313 -1.57 -10.39 9.33
N PRO A 314 -1.11 -10.64 8.09
CA PRO A 314 -1.97 -10.65 6.89
C PRO A 314 -2.62 -12.02 6.63
N TYR A 315 -3.17 -12.65 7.67
CA TYR A 315 -3.74 -13.99 7.60
C TYR A 315 -5.14 -14.00 6.98
N ILE A 316 -5.27 -14.64 5.82
CA ILE A 316 -6.52 -14.61 5.06
C ILE A 316 -7.56 -15.63 5.56
N ASP A 317 -7.10 -16.67 6.24
CA ASP A 317 -7.89 -17.79 6.79
C ASP A 317 -8.21 -17.61 8.28
N ALA A 318 -7.78 -16.50 8.88
CA ALA A 318 -8.07 -16.12 10.26
C ALA A 318 -8.36 -14.60 10.35
N GLY A 319 -9.38 -14.17 9.60
CA GLY A 319 -9.81 -12.77 9.51
C GLY A 319 -10.45 -12.22 10.79
N ILE A 320 -10.90 -10.96 10.74
CA ILE A 320 -11.37 -10.18 11.90
C ILE A 320 -12.60 -10.76 12.63
N HIS A 321 -13.32 -11.68 11.97
CA HIS A 321 -14.49 -12.37 12.51
C HIS A 321 -14.18 -13.75 13.10
N HIS A 322 -12.94 -14.23 12.99
CA HIS A 322 -12.52 -15.50 13.57
C HIS A 322 -12.57 -15.44 15.10
N GLU A 323 -13.08 -16.48 15.76
CA GLU A 323 -13.26 -16.49 17.23
C GLU A 323 -11.94 -16.26 17.98
N GLN A 324 -10.85 -16.83 17.46
CA GLN A 324 -9.50 -16.70 18.01
C GLN A 324 -8.68 -15.57 17.38
N PHE A 325 -9.30 -14.61 16.69
CA PHE A 325 -8.63 -13.55 15.93
C PHE A 325 -7.46 -12.91 16.68
N GLU A 326 -7.67 -12.43 17.90
CA GLU A 326 -6.61 -11.76 18.66
C GLU A 326 -5.45 -12.70 19.00
N ALA A 327 -5.75 -13.93 19.42
CA ALA A 327 -4.73 -14.90 19.82
C ALA A 327 -3.84 -15.29 18.63
N ILE A 328 -4.47 -15.55 17.48
CA ILE A 328 -3.78 -15.89 16.22
C ILE A 328 -2.88 -14.73 15.77
N GLN A 329 -3.39 -13.50 15.78
CA GLN A 329 -2.62 -12.32 15.41
C GLN A 329 -1.43 -12.09 16.36
N LYS A 330 -1.64 -12.27 17.68
CA LYS A 330 -0.59 -12.13 18.71
C LYS A 330 0.50 -13.18 18.57
N ILE A 331 0.15 -14.46 18.44
CA ILE A 331 1.14 -15.54 18.29
C ILE A 331 1.90 -15.40 16.96
N GLY A 332 1.21 -15.00 15.88
CA GLY A 332 1.83 -14.65 14.60
C GLY A 332 2.86 -13.53 14.71
N ALA A 333 2.52 -12.46 15.43
CA ALA A 333 3.43 -11.34 15.69
C ALA A 333 4.57 -11.67 16.68
N THR A 334 4.61 -12.88 17.24
CA THR A 334 5.80 -13.41 17.94
C THR A 334 6.70 -14.20 16.99
N GLY A 335 6.11 -14.84 15.98
CA GLY A 335 6.80 -15.79 15.11
C GLY A 335 7.09 -17.15 15.76
N ILE A 336 6.51 -17.43 16.92
CA ILE A 336 6.45 -18.79 17.48
C ILE A 336 5.64 -19.67 16.53
N LEU A 337 4.48 -19.18 16.09
CA LEU A 337 3.73 -19.75 14.98
C LEU A 337 3.82 -18.79 13.79
N LYS A 338 4.21 -19.30 12.63
CA LYS A 338 4.45 -18.53 11.42
C LYS A 338 3.42 -18.89 10.36
N GLY A 339 2.89 -17.89 9.67
CA GLY A 339 2.05 -18.12 8.49
C GLY A 339 2.89 -18.42 7.25
N LYS A 340 2.26 -19.01 6.24
CA LYS A 340 2.87 -19.32 4.96
C LYS A 340 2.44 -18.29 3.90
N GLY A 341 3.39 -17.48 3.45
CA GLY A 341 3.17 -16.53 2.37
C GLY A 341 3.04 -17.23 1.02
N VAL A 342 2.04 -16.82 0.22
CA VAL A 342 1.79 -17.31 -1.13
C VAL A 342 1.51 -16.10 -2.04
N PRO A 343 2.43 -15.75 -2.95
CA PRO A 343 2.14 -14.78 -4.00
C PRO A 343 0.99 -15.30 -4.87
N TYR A 344 -0.06 -14.50 -5.09
CA TYR A 344 -1.26 -14.97 -5.78
C TYR A 344 -1.92 -13.85 -6.58
N GLN A 345 -1.70 -13.86 -7.90
CA GLN A 345 -2.33 -12.93 -8.85
C GLN A 345 -2.28 -11.47 -8.34
N TRP A 346 -3.43 -10.83 -8.15
CA TRP A 346 -3.60 -9.46 -7.65
C TRP A 346 -3.98 -9.38 -6.17
N ALA A 347 -3.94 -10.50 -5.45
CA ALA A 347 -4.31 -10.61 -4.04
C ALA A 347 -3.38 -11.61 -3.35
N ASN A 348 -2.16 -11.17 -3.02
CA ASN A 348 -1.18 -11.98 -2.34
C ASN A 348 -1.71 -12.47 -1.00
N GLN A 349 -1.27 -13.65 -0.59
CA GLN A 349 -1.87 -14.36 0.53
C GLN A 349 -0.83 -14.68 1.59
N THR A 350 -1.29 -14.81 2.82
CA THR A 350 -0.57 -15.50 3.89
C THR A 350 -1.59 -16.35 4.64
N TRP A 351 -1.29 -17.62 4.79
CA TRP A 351 -2.15 -18.60 5.44
C TRP A 351 -1.60 -18.95 6.81
N PHE A 352 -2.43 -18.91 7.85
CA PHE A 352 -2.04 -19.32 9.20
C PHE A 352 -2.29 -20.80 9.45
N TYR A 353 -3.31 -21.37 8.80
CA TYR A 353 -3.83 -22.73 8.98
C TYR A 353 -4.32 -23.01 10.41
N PRO A 354 -5.33 -22.27 10.91
CA PRO A 354 -5.77 -22.37 12.31
C PRO A 354 -6.26 -23.77 12.72
N ASP A 355 -6.79 -24.55 11.78
CA ASP A 355 -7.30 -25.91 12.03
C ASP A 355 -6.25 -27.02 11.83
N SER A 356 -5.01 -26.66 11.48
CA SER A 356 -3.94 -27.64 11.28
C SER A 356 -3.18 -27.93 12.57
N SER A 357 -2.86 -29.21 12.78
CA SER A 357 -1.99 -29.63 13.88
C SER A 357 -0.51 -29.36 13.55
N ILE A 358 0.29 -29.09 14.58
CA ILE A 358 1.76 -28.96 14.48
C ILE A 358 2.45 -30.00 15.36
N SER A 359 3.72 -30.28 15.10
CA SER A 359 4.53 -31.15 15.96
C SER A 359 5.12 -30.39 17.15
N GLU A 360 5.53 -31.13 18.19
CA GLU A 360 6.28 -30.57 19.31
C GLU A 360 7.60 -29.94 18.85
N VAL A 361 8.28 -30.52 17.84
CA VAL A 361 9.50 -29.95 17.24
C VAL A 361 9.23 -28.56 16.67
N THR A 362 8.19 -28.41 15.83
CA THR A 362 7.84 -27.12 15.21
C THR A 362 7.58 -26.05 16.27
N PHE A 363 6.87 -26.39 17.34
CA PHE A 363 6.60 -25.44 18.43
C PHE A 363 7.86 -25.10 19.23
N ALA A 364 8.71 -26.08 19.53
CA ALA A 364 9.99 -25.86 20.20
C ALA A 364 10.94 -24.96 19.40
N GLU A 365 10.99 -25.13 18.08
CA GLU A 365 11.74 -24.26 17.16
C GLU A 365 11.21 -22.82 17.20
N GLY A 366 9.89 -22.64 17.13
CA GLY A 366 9.26 -21.33 17.25
C GLY A 366 9.59 -20.61 18.57
N LEU A 367 9.57 -21.33 19.69
CA LEU A 367 9.97 -20.78 21.00
C LEU A 367 11.45 -20.36 21.01
N ARG A 368 12.33 -21.17 20.43
CA ARG A 368 13.77 -20.90 20.34
C ARG A 368 14.08 -19.71 19.43
N ASP A 369 13.36 -19.60 18.31
CA ASP A 369 13.42 -18.46 17.39
C ASP A 369 12.92 -17.17 18.04
N PHE A 370 11.93 -17.26 18.93
CA PHE A 370 11.48 -16.11 19.71
C PHE A 370 12.58 -15.68 20.69
N LYS A 371 13.09 -16.63 21.48
CA LYS A 371 14.17 -16.38 22.45
C LYS A 371 15.09 -17.60 22.57
N LYS A 372 16.36 -17.43 22.15
CA LYS A 372 17.37 -18.51 22.14
C LYS A 372 17.61 -19.20 23.49
N SER A 373 17.27 -18.55 24.61
CA SER A 373 17.41 -19.13 25.96
C SER A 373 16.26 -20.08 26.35
N TRP A 374 15.21 -20.20 25.53
CA TRP A 374 14.12 -21.15 25.68
C TRP A 374 14.50 -22.46 24.97
N GLN A 375 15.19 -23.33 25.72
CA GLN A 375 15.71 -24.60 25.23
C GLN A 375 14.69 -25.71 25.50
N PHE A 376 13.77 -25.89 24.56
CA PHE A 376 12.84 -27.02 24.54
C PHE A 376 13.23 -27.96 23.41
N THR A 377 13.01 -29.25 23.63
CA THR A 377 13.19 -30.31 22.63
C THR A 377 11.89 -31.08 22.53
N GLY A 378 11.30 -31.09 21.33
CA GLY A 378 10.10 -31.84 21.03
C GLY A 378 10.41 -33.14 20.28
N SER A 379 9.43 -34.03 20.22
CA SER A 379 9.40 -35.17 19.32
C SER A 379 8.57 -34.87 18.06
N ASN A 380 8.60 -35.76 17.08
CA ASN A 380 7.74 -35.63 15.88
C ASN A 380 6.26 -35.92 16.16
N ASN A 381 5.88 -36.16 17.43
CA ASN A 381 4.49 -36.27 17.83
C ASN A 381 3.75 -34.95 17.64
N LEU A 382 2.43 -35.04 17.47
CA LEU A 382 1.56 -33.87 17.47
C LEU A 382 1.65 -33.17 18.82
N LEU A 383 1.73 -31.83 18.79
CA LEU A 383 1.70 -31.00 19.98
C LEU A 383 0.30 -31.10 20.62
N THR A 384 0.26 -31.54 21.88
CA THR A 384 -0.97 -31.48 22.68
C THR A 384 -1.09 -30.15 23.43
N SER A 385 -2.32 -29.79 23.80
CA SER A 385 -2.57 -28.58 24.59
C SER A 385 -1.87 -28.61 25.95
N GLU A 386 -1.81 -29.78 26.57
CA GLU A 386 -1.13 -30.04 27.84
C GLU A 386 0.37 -29.78 27.71
N LYS A 387 0.99 -30.28 26.63
CA LYS A 387 2.42 -30.11 26.41
C LYS A 387 2.78 -28.66 26.12
N ALA A 388 1.96 -27.97 25.31
CA ALA A 388 2.12 -26.54 25.06
C ALA A 388 2.01 -25.73 26.37
N CYS A 389 1.01 -26.02 27.20
CA CYS A 389 0.80 -25.35 28.49
C CYS A 389 1.96 -25.61 29.46
N GLU A 390 2.47 -26.84 29.55
CA GLU A 390 3.64 -27.21 30.36
C GLU A 390 4.85 -26.32 30.01
N TRP A 391 5.16 -26.19 28.72
CA TRP A 391 6.30 -25.39 28.26
C TRP A 391 6.10 -23.89 28.48
N LEU A 392 4.89 -23.38 28.21
CA LEU A 392 4.57 -21.97 28.46
C LEU A 392 4.62 -21.64 29.95
N ALA A 393 4.13 -22.52 30.83
CA ALA A 393 4.22 -22.36 32.28
C ALA A 393 5.69 -22.34 32.76
N ALA A 394 6.54 -23.21 32.21
CA ALA A 394 7.96 -23.21 32.51
C ALA A 394 8.65 -21.89 32.08
N ILE A 395 8.26 -21.33 30.92
CA ILE A 395 8.73 -20.01 30.48
C ILE A 395 8.27 -18.93 31.46
N ILE A 396 6.98 -18.89 31.80
CA ILE A 396 6.41 -17.88 32.71
C ILE A 396 7.14 -17.89 34.05
N ALA A 397 7.38 -19.07 34.63
CA ALA A 397 8.11 -19.23 35.88
C ALA A 397 9.57 -18.76 35.76
N LYS A 398 10.27 -19.16 34.68
CA LYS A 398 11.68 -18.80 34.44
C LYS A 398 11.87 -17.29 34.21
N GLU A 399 10.97 -16.68 33.46
CA GLU A 399 11.04 -15.27 33.03
C GLU A 399 10.34 -14.32 34.02
N ARG A 400 9.69 -14.86 35.07
CA ARG A 400 8.91 -14.10 36.05
C ARG A 400 7.86 -13.21 35.38
N LEU A 401 7.22 -13.73 34.33
CA LEU A 401 6.17 -13.03 33.62
C LEU A 401 4.91 -12.99 34.48
N GLN A 402 4.34 -11.80 34.65
CA GLN A 402 3.02 -11.64 35.27
C GLN A 402 1.96 -12.00 34.23
N PRO A 403 0.96 -12.85 34.55
CA PRO A 403 -0.25 -12.96 33.73
C PRO A 403 -0.86 -11.56 33.62
N ARG A 404 -1.10 -11.09 32.40
CA ARG A 404 -1.80 -9.82 32.16
C ARG A 404 -3.27 -10.07 31.90
#